data_AF-A0AAE5H833-F1
#
_entry.id   AF-A0AAE5H833-F1
#
_cell.length_a   1.000
_cell.length_b   1.000
_cell.length_c   1.000
_cell.angle_alpha   90.00
_cell.angle_beta   90.00
_cell.angle_gamma   90.00
#
_symmetry.space_group_name_H-M   'P 1'
#
loop_
_entity.id
_entity.type
_entity.pdbx_description
1 polymer ?
#
loop_
_entity_poly.entity_id
_entity_poly.type
_entity_poly.pdbx_seq_one_letter_code
_entity_poly.pdbx_strand_id
1 'polypeptide(L)'
;MEKNPAIIVALITAIAAIIAPIITSYNNNKTQLQLKNMDLFYKDKSDIYQRFCLAFETLDSWVHDLNENIDNEPLSNEYLNIHKLTYLISNDEVRTLLDELSSHFDKPAINEGKYEILKKEIIKSMNYDLQSFNN
;
A
#
# COMPACT_ATOMS: atom_id res chain seq x y z
N MET A 1 7.18 -65.33 12.40
CA MET A 1 7.95 -64.37 11.59
C MET A 1 8.34 -63.21 12.50
N GLU A 2 9.60 -63.16 12.94
CA GLU A 2 10.13 -61.98 13.61
C GLU A 2 10.14 -60.82 12.62
N LYS A 3 9.46 -59.72 12.96
CA LYS A 3 9.52 -58.50 12.16
C LYS A 3 10.95 -57.97 12.25
N ASN A 4 11.70 -58.01 11.14
CA ASN A 4 13.06 -57.50 11.09
C ASN A 4 13.00 -55.95 11.16
N PRO A 5 13.38 -55.33 12.30
CA PRO A 5 13.20 -53.90 12.51
C PRO A 5 14.00 -53.06 11.50
N ALA A 6 15.11 -53.59 10.97
CA ALA A 6 15.91 -52.92 9.95
C ALA A 6 15.14 -52.69 8.64
N ILE A 7 14.30 -53.65 8.23
CA ILE A 7 13.49 -53.54 7.00
C ILE A 7 12.38 -52.49 7.19
N ILE A 8 11.77 -52.46 8.37
CA ILE A 8 10.73 -51.48 8.70
C ILE A 8 11.32 -50.06 8.70
N VAL A 9 12.48 -49.88 9.33
CA VAL A 9 13.18 -48.59 9.34
C VAL A 9 13.55 -48.16 7.92
N ALA A 10 14.11 -49.06 7.10
CA ALA A 10 14.49 -48.77 5.71
C ALA A 10 13.29 -48.35 4.84
N LEU A 11 12.12 -48.97 5.03
CA LEU A 11 10.88 -48.58 4.35
C LEU A 11 10.41 -47.19 4.77
N ILE A 12 10.48 -46.86 6.06
CA ILE A 12 10.10 -45.53 6.57
C ILE A 12 11.04 -44.46 6.03
N THR A 13 12.36 -44.70 6.01
CA THR A 13 13.32 -43.75 5.43
C THR A 13 13.12 -43.59 3.93
N ALA A 14 12.83 -44.66 3.19
CA ALA A 14 12.54 -44.57 1.75
C ALA A 14 11.27 -43.74 1.48
N ILE A 15 10.20 -43.95 2.24
CA ILE A 15 8.96 -43.17 2.13
C ILE A 15 9.22 -41.71 2.50
N ALA A 16 9.95 -41.45 3.59
CA ALA A 16 10.30 -40.10 4.01
C ALA A 16 11.17 -39.38 2.97
N ALA A 17 12.12 -40.07 2.33
CA ALA A 17 12.96 -39.51 1.28
C ALA A 17 12.17 -39.12 0.01
N ILE A 18 11.02 -39.77 -0.24
CA ILE A 18 10.12 -39.42 -1.35
C ILE A 18 9.18 -38.27 -0.94
N ILE A 19 8.60 -38.33 0.26
CA ILE A 19 7.57 -37.39 0.70
C ILE A 19 8.17 -36.04 1.15
N ALA A 20 9.33 -36.04 1.81
CA ALA A 20 9.92 -34.82 2.35
C ALA A 20 10.21 -33.77 1.26
N PRO A 21 10.84 -34.10 0.11
CA PRO A 21 11.01 -33.14 -0.98
C PRO A 21 9.70 -32.56 -1.53
N ILE A 22 8.63 -33.36 -1.57
CA ILE A 22 7.31 -32.94 -2.05
C ILE A 22 6.71 -31.89 -1.08
N ILE A 23 6.72 -32.18 0.22
CA ILE A 23 6.22 -31.26 1.24
C ILE A 23 7.06 -29.98 1.26
N THR A 24 8.39 -30.10 1.21
CA THR A 24 9.30 -28.95 1.18
C THR A 24 9.07 -28.10 -0.08
N SER A 25 8.94 -28.71 -1.26
CA SER A 25 8.66 -27.98 -2.50
C SER A 25 7.32 -27.25 -2.45
N TYR A 26 6.27 -27.90 -1.94
CA TYR A 26 4.96 -27.28 -1.78
C TYR A 26 5.01 -26.06 -0.84
N ASN A 27 5.63 -26.22 0.34
CA ASN A 27 5.78 -25.13 1.30
C ASN A 27 6.63 -23.99 0.73
N ASN A 28 7.74 -24.30 0.05
CA ASN A 28 8.60 -23.29 -0.57
C ASN A 28 7.84 -22.51 -1.65
N ASN A 29 7.09 -23.18 -2.52
CA ASN A 29 6.31 -22.52 -3.56
C ASN A 29 5.23 -21.62 -2.97
N LYS A 30 4.55 -22.09 -1.91
CA LYS A 30 3.55 -21.30 -1.19
C LYS A 30 4.18 -20.03 -0.59
N THR A 31 5.30 -20.17 0.10
CA THR A 31 6.01 -19.03 0.70
C THR A 31 6.51 -18.06 -0.35
N GLN A 32 7.09 -18.56 -1.46
CA GLN A 32 7.54 -17.70 -2.57
C GLN A 32 6.39 -16.93 -3.21
N LEU A 33 5.23 -17.56 -3.37
CA LEU A 33 4.05 -16.89 -3.89
C LEU A 33 3.55 -15.79 -2.93
N GLN A 34 3.55 -16.06 -1.63
CA GLN A 34 3.19 -15.07 -0.62
C GLN A 34 4.12 -13.86 -0.62
N LEU A 35 5.44 -14.10 -0.65
CA LEU A 35 6.46 -13.04 -0.74
C LEU A 35 6.28 -12.21 -2.02
N LYS A 36 6.09 -12.88 -3.16
CA LYS A 36 5.88 -12.18 -4.43
C LYS A 36 4.62 -11.31 -4.43
N ASN A 37 3.52 -11.80 -3.87
CA ASN A 37 2.28 -11.02 -3.77
C ASN A 37 2.46 -9.81 -2.85
N MET A 38 3.23 -9.97 -1.77
CA MET A 38 3.58 -8.90 -0.86
C MET A 38 4.44 -7.83 -1.55
N ASP A 39 5.47 -8.24 -2.30
CA ASP A 39 6.31 -7.33 -3.10
C ASP A 39 5.50 -6.55 -4.14
N LEU A 40 4.57 -7.23 -4.84
CA LEU A 40 3.67 -6.60 -5.81
C LEU A 40 2.78 -5.56 -5.13
N PHE A 41 2.17 -5.91 -4.00
CA PHE A 41 1.35 -4.99 -3.23
C PHE A 41 2.13 -3.73 -2.82
N TYR A 42 3.38 -3.87 -2.35
CA TYR A 42 4.19 -2.70 -1.99
C TYR A 42 4.58 -1.84 -3.17
N LYS A 43 4.92 -2.47 -4.28
CA LYS A 43 5.22 -1.75 -5.51
C LYS A 43 4.01 -0.93 -5.96
N ASP A 44 2.82 -1.53 -5.98
CA ASP A 44 1.59 -0.86 -6.37
C ASP A 44 1.23 0.25 -5.37
N LYS A 45 1.41 0.00 -4.07
CA LYS A 45 1.20 1.00 -3.02
C LYS A 45 2.13 2.21 -3.17
N SER A 46 3.40 1.97 -3.45
CA SER A 46 4.39 3.02 -3.69
C SER A 46 4.06 3.84 -4.94
N ASP A 47 3.65 3.19 -6.03
CA ASP A 47 3.22 3.87 -7.26
C ASP A 47 2.01 4.78 -7.01
N ILE A 48 1.00 4.30 -6.28
CA ILE A 48 -0.18 5.10 -5.95
C ILE A 48 0.20 6.31 -5.10
N TYR A 49 1.08 6.16 -4.10
CA TYR A 49 1.56 7.28 -3.29
C TYR A 49 2.33 8.32 -4.12
N GLN A 50 3.19 7.88 -5.04
CA GLN A 50 3.89 8.80 -5.94
C GLN A 50 2.91 9.56 -6.83
N ARG A 51 1.92 8.88 -7.40
CA ARG A 51 0.87 9.50 -8.22
C ARG A 51 0.03 10.50 -7.42
N PHE A 52 -0.25 10.20 -6.15
CA PHE A 52 -0.93 11.14 -5.26
C PHE A 52 -0.09 12.37 -4.96
N CYS A 53 1.22 12.19 -4.72
CA CYS A 53 2.13 13.31 -4.53
C CYS A 53 2.20 14.22 -5.77
N LEU A 54 2.19 13.65 -6.98
CA LEU A 54 2.11 14.43 -8.22
C LEU A 54 0.76 15.13 -8.37
N ALA A 55 -0.33 14.47 -7.94
CA ALA A 55 -1.66 15.06 -7.97
C ALA A 55 -1.81 16.27 -7.02
N PHE A 56 -0.89 16.47 -6.07
CA PHE A 56 -0.84 17.73 -5.32
C PHE A 56 -0.60 18.93 -6.22
N GLU A 57 0.09 18.81 -7.36
CA GLU A 57 0.28 19.95 -8.28
C GLU A 57 -1.07 20.48 -8.80
N THR A 58 -2.03 19.57 -9.04
CA THR A 58 -3.41 19.94 -9.44
C THR A 58 -4.18 20.58 -8.29
N LEU A 59 -3.90 20.15 -7.05
CA LEU A 59 -4.53 20.73 -5.87
C LEU A 59 -3.92 22.09 -5.52
N ASP A 60 -2.61 22.24 -5.65
CA ASP A 60 -1.87 23.49 -5.46
C ASP A 60 -2.39 24.54 -6.44
N SER A 61 -2.59 24.20 -7.72
CA SER A 61 -3.18 25.13 -8.67
C SER A 61 -4.59 25.56 -8.25
N TRP A 62 -5.40 24.64 -7.73
CA TRP A 62 -6.74 24.99 -7.23
C TRP A 62 -6.71 25.88 -5.97
N VAL A 63 -5.76 25.65 -5.05
CA VAL A 63 -5.62 26.44 -3.81
C VAL A 63 -5.02 27.83 -4.05
N HIS A 64 -4.09 27.97 -4.99
CA HIS A 64 -3.32 29.20 -5.20
C HIS A 64 -3.80 30.07 -6.37
N ASP A 65 -4.71 29.58 -7.21
CA ASP A 65 -5.21 30.36 -8.35
C ASP A 65 -6.27 31.36 -7.88
N LEU A 66 -5.86 32.63 -7.84
CA LEU A 66 -6.58 33.80 -7.32
C LEU A 66 -7.67 34.33 -8.28
N ASN A 67 -7.95 33.62 -9.38
CA ASN A 67 -8.98 34.04 -10.33
C ASN A 67 -10.37 33.69 -9.78
N GLU A 68 -11.20 34.72 -9.54
CA GLU A 68 -12.56 34.70 -8.97
C GLU A 68 -13.61 33.82 -9.70
N ASN A 69 -13.20 32.94 -10.63
CA ASN A 69 -14.09 32.07 -11.42
C ASN A 69 -13.91 30.57 -11.14
N ILE A 70 -13.04 30.16 -10.21
CA ILE A 70 -12.76 28.74 -9.91
C ILE A 70 -13.86 28.07 -9.07
N ASP A 71 -14.77 28.86 -8.49
CA ASP A 71 -15.90 28.39 -7.66
C ASP A 71 -16.84 27.37 -8.36
N ASN A 72 -16.67 27.10 -9.66
CA ASN A 72 -17.56 26.23 -10.43
C ASN A 72 -16.91 25.00 -11.08
N GLU A 73 -15.59 24.81 -11.02
CA GLU A 73 -14.97 23.61 -11.60
C GLU A 73 -14.63 22.58 -10.50
N PRO A 74 -15.28 21.40 -10.50
CA PRO A 74 -14.93 20.34 -9.57
C PRO A 74 -13.48 19.92 -9.80
N LEU A 75 -12.80 19.54 -8.72
CA LEU A 75 -11.46 18.94 -8.81
C LEU A 75 -11.44 17.85 -9.89
N SER A 76 -10.35 17.82 -10.67
CA SER A 76 -10.27 16.95 -11.84
C SER A 76 -10.63 15.51 -11.50
N ASN A 77 -11.37 14.84 -12.38
CA ASN A 77 -11.72 13.41 -12.22
C ASN A 77 -10.48 12.54 -11.96
N GLU A 78 -9.32 12.97 -12.48
CA GLU A 78 -8.04 12.34 -12.25
C GLU A 78 -7.58 12.43 -10.79
N TYR A 79 -7.60 13.63 -10.19
CA TYR A 79 -7.29 13.80 -8.77
C TYR A 79 -8.22 12.94 -7.90
N LEU A 80 -9.53 13.01 -8.14
CA LEU A 80 -10.51 12.26 -7.34
C LEU A 80 -10.28 10.75 -7.39
N ASN A 81 -9.89 10.23 -8.55
CA ASN A 81 -9.57 8.82 -8.71
C ASN A 81 -8.29 8.45 -7.95
N ILE A 82 -7.24 9.27 -8.04
CA ILE A 82 -5.99 9.03 -7.33
C ILE A 82 -6.21 9.14 -5.80
N HIS A 83 -6.96 10.14 -5.34
CA HIS A 83 -7.33 10.30 -3.92
C HIS A 83 -8.06 9.06 -3.38
N LYS A 84 -9.07 8.55 -4.09
CA LYS A 84 -9.80 7.33 -3.70
C LYS A 84 -8.89 6.10 -3.66
N LEU A 85 -8.01 5.94 -4.65
CA LEU A 85 -7.06 4.83 -4.66
C LEU A 85 -6.11 4.90 -3.47
N THR A 86 -5.55 6.07 -3.21
CA THR A 86 -4.70 6.32 -2.04
C THR A 86 -5.43 6.02 -0.75
N TYR A 87 -6.69 6.45 -0.60
CA TYR A 87 -7.49 6.15 0.59
C TYR A 87 -7.66 4.64 0.82
N LEU A 88 -7.93 3.87 -0.24
CA LEU A 88 -8.16 2.42 -0.14
C LEU A 88 -6.92 1.64 0.28
N ILE A 89 -5.74 2.05 -0.17
CA ILE A 89 -4.48 1.30 0.02
C ILE A 89 -3.67 1.76 1.24
N SER A 90 -4.08 2.87 1.85
CA SER A 90 -3.36 3.51 2.94
C SER A 90 -3.72 2.98 4.32
N ASN A 91 -2.83 3.21 5.29
CA ASN A 91 -3.09 2.93 6.70
C ASN A 91 -4.04 3.97 7.31
N ASP A 92 -4.44 3.75 8.56
CA ASP A 92 -5.41 4.61 9.25
C ASP A 92 -4.88 6.04 9.48
N GLU A 93 -3.57 6.22 9.65
CA GLU A 93 -2.94 7.53 9.86
C GLU A 93 -3.05 8.39 8.59
N VAL A 94 -2.63 7.83 7.44
CA VAL A 94 -2.76 8.50 6.15
C VAL A 94 -4.23 8.76 5.83
N ARG A 95 -5.15 7.81 6.07
CA ARG A 95 -6.59 8.04 5.86
C ARG A 95 -7.13 9.19 6.68
N THR A 96 -6.74 9.30 7.95
CA THR A 96 -7.15 10.41 8.83
C THR A 96 -6.70 11.75 8.25
N LEU A 97 -5.47 11.84 7.75
CA LEU A 97 -4.95 13.07 7.14
C LEU A 97 -5.64 13.39 5.80
N LEU A 98 -6.01 12.37 5.01
CA LEU A 98 -6.80 12.55 3.79
C LEU A 98 -8.23 12.99 4.08
N ASP A 99 -8.84 12.50 5.16
CA ASP A 99 -10.15 12.95 5.63
C ASP A 99 -10.10 14.41 6.07
N GLU A 100 -9.03 14.81 6.78
CA GLU A 100 -8.78 16.20 7.14
C GLU A 100 -8.65 17.08 5.89
N LEU A 101 -7.84 16.65 4.91
CA LEU A 101 -7.67 17.34 3.63
C LEU A 101 -9.01 17.52 2.90
N SER A 102 -9.81 16.46 2.86
CA SER A 102 -11.12 16.46 2.21
C SER A 102 -12.12 17.39 2.90
N SER A 103 -12.05 17.51 4.24
CA SER A 103 -12.92 18.40 5.03
C SER A 103 -12.73 19.90 4.73
N HIS A 104 -11.69 20.22 3.96
CA HIS A 104 -11.35 21.56 3.57
C HIS A 104 -11.79 21.93 2.14
N PHE A 105 -12.21 20.98 1.31
CA PHE A 105 -12.69 21.25 -0.06
C PHE A 105 -14.01 22.04 -0.10
N ASP A 106 -14.88 21.85 0.91
CA ASP A 106 -16.16 22.58 1.00
C ASP A 106 -16.02 23.97 1.67
N LYS A 107 -14.81 24.38 2.05
CA LYS A 107 -14.57 25.64 2.77
C LYS A 107 -14.00 26.70 1.84
N PRO A 108 -14.53 27.94 1.88
CA PRO A 108 -14.16 29.02 0.95
C PRO A 108 -12.72 29.52 1.08
N ALA A 109 -11.97 29.07 2.09
CA ALA A 109 -10.55 29.35 2.20
C ALA A 109 -9.89 28.30 3.10
N ILE A 110 -8.99 27.50 2.52
CA ILE A 110 -7.99 26.79 3.33
C ILE A 110 -6.92 27.82 3.69
N ASN A 111 -6.55 27.91 4.97
CA ASN A 111 -5.38 28.70 5.33
C ASN A 111 -4.16 28.03 4.65
N GLU A 112 -3.53 28.74 3.72
CA GLU A 112 -2.39 28.28 2.93
C GLU A 112 -1.28 27.66 3.80
N GLY A 113 -0.99 28.26 4.96
CA GLY A 113 -0.02 27.71 5.91
C GLY A 113 -0.45 26.37 6.51
N LYS A 114 -1.76 26.17 6.76
CA LYS A 114 -2.28 24.88 7.23
C LYS A 114 -2.28 23.82 6.13
N TYR A 115 -2.60 24.21 4.90
CA TYR A 115 -2.53 23.34 3.73
C TYR A 115 -1.12 22.77 3.53
N GLU A 116 -0.10 23.64 3.54
CA GLU A 116 1.29 23.26 3.39
C GLU A 116 1.80 22.33 4.50
N ILE A 117 1.33 22.54 5.74
CA ILE A 117 1.64 21.65 6.85
C ILE A 117 0.99 20.27 6.62
N LEU A 118 -0.30 20.25 6.29
CA LEU A 118 -1.05 19.02 6.08
C LEU A 118 -0.47 18.18 4.93
N LYS A 119 -0.11 18.83 3.82
CA LYS A 119 0.59 18.20 2.69
C LYS A 119 1.88 17.50 3.13
N LYS A 120 2.71 18.18 3.92
CA LYS A 120 3.96 17.60 4.45
C LYS A 120 3.68 16.42 5.38
N GLU A 121 2.66 16.51 6.23
CA GLU A 121 2.28 15.42 7.14
C GLU A 121 1.78 14.20 6.38
N ILE A 122 0.95 14.39 5.34
CA ILE A 122 0.49 13.30 4.46
C ILE A 122 1.69 12.60 3.82
N ILE A 123 2.60 13.34 3.19
CA ILE A 123 3.79 12.77 2.54
C ILE A 123 4.67 12.04 3.55
N LYS A 124 4.82 12.60 4.76
CA LYS A 124 5.61 11.99 5.83
C LYS A 124 4.98 10.67 6.31
N SER A 125 3.67 10.64 6.54
CA SER A 125 2.95 9.44 6.97
C SER A 125 2.95 8.36 5.88
N MET A 126 2.80 8.74 4.60
CA MET A 126 2.96 7.82 3.46
C MET A 126 4.33 7.15 3.42
N ASN A 127 5.39 7.93 3.67
CA ASN A 127 6.76 7.38 3.74
C ASN A 127 6.93 6.43 4.92
N TYR A 128 6.37 6.75 6.09
CA TYR A 128 6.42 5.84 7.24
C TYR A 128 5.63 4.56 7.01
N ASP A 129 4.46 4.66 6.40
CA ASP A 129 3.65 3.51 6.01
C ASP A 129 4.46 2.59 5.09
N LEU A 130 5.12 3.12 4.05
CA LEU A 130 6.02 2.35 3.18
C LEU A 130 7.22 1.74 3.94
N GLN A 131 7.82 2.47 4.88
CA GLN A 131 8.96 1.99 5.67
C GLN A 131 8.59 0.93 6.70
N SER A 132 7.36 0.94 7.21
CA SER A 132 6.86 -0.03 8.20
C SER A 132 6.91 -1.48 7.69
N PHE A 133 7.02 -1.65 6.38
CA PHE A 133 7.11 -2.96 5.72
C PHE A 133 8.54 -3.42 5.45
N ASN A 134 9.54 -2.55 5.63
CA ASN A 134 10.96 -2.90 5.52
C ASN A 134 11.57 -3.35 6.87
N ASN A 135 10.81 -3.25 7.97
CA ASN A 135 11.22 -3.61 9.33
C ASN A 135 10.44 -4.84 9.83
#